data_AF-A0A8I6Y290-F1
#
_entry.id   AF-A0A8I6Y290-F1
#
_cell.length_a   1.000
_cell.length_b   1.000
_cell.length_c   1.000
_cell.angle_alpha   90.00
_cell.angle_beta   90.00
_cell.angle_gamma   90.00
#
_symmetry.space_group_name_H-M   'P 1'
#
loop_
_entity.id
_entity.type
_entity.pdbx_description
1 polymer ?
#
loop_
_entity_poly.entity_id
_entity_poly.type
_entity_poly.pdbx_seq_one_letter_code
_entity_poly.pdbx_strand_id
1 'polypeptide(L)'
;MKMICLPIFLFFFPKVLVITQRADCRVPKQDESNCDLTNHHPASCSRHRSLVSYLRVHPRATSVSAVGYVMPPAERPAVAVEVVSRALVQASDPPRGIPAVLPVSNLDLILGSFHVFFIAVYPPPAAGFPAVAAAARAALPAFLSRFYPFAGRVVTNASTGVPEVVCGNAGAELVVARAGAELADVDFADADASLGRIQVPFERGLALSLQLVRFACGGFSLTWGTDHLLVDGHGLTTLPNAWAEMLVGGGLSWEPHHDRASLFRPRSPPRYSPSLDAEFVRYDPANLPNALLAAALVRRNYVVDAADVDRLRAAASGPERRATRLEALSAHVWKLLAAAVGGSDTRCRMAWLVDGRRRLDPAKYNKTHVNNYLGNVVTYASREAAVHTVRTAPLADVATMAAAAIAEVFRQERYEELVDWMEARKGVFAEGGKWTEAVGLGTGSPALVVSAFVPFRVEGDFGFGRPRLVMPWVRPGRLGSAAMTVIRSPAGDGSWLVTARMWPRLADAVDADPDAVFKPATAERLGFAAPRCCELGATGTAQHAVSRM
;
A
#
# COMPACT_ATOMS: atom_id res chain seq x y z
N MET A 1 -52.22 -5.84 -4.74
CA MET A 1 -51.29 -6.97 -4.90
C MET A 1 -50.74 -7.00 -6.32
N LYS A 2 -49.41 -7.02 -6.49
CA LYS A 2 -48.71 -7.46 -7.70
C LYS A 2 -47.41 -8.14 -7.25
N MET A 3 -47.10 -9.31 -7.79
CA MET A 3 -45.84 -10.01 -7.55
C MET A 3 -44.76 -9.49 -8.51
N ILE A 4 -43.53 -9.36 -8.03
CA ILE A 4 -42.32 -9.17 -8.85
C ILE A 4 -41.26 -10.13 -8.30
N CYS A 5 -40.59 -10.86 -9.20
CA CYS A 5 -39.69 -11.95 -8.84
C CYS A 5 -38.31 -11.45 -8.36
N LEU A 6 -37.75 -12.10 -7.35
CA LEU A 6 -36.31 -12.02 -7.04
C LEU A 6 -35.52 -12.96 -7.96
N PRO A 7 -34.41 -12.51 -8.58
CA PRO A 7 -33.38 -13.39 -9.10
C PRO A 7 -32.44 -13.84 -7.96
N ILE A 8 -32.29 -15.15 -7.77
CA ILE A 8 -31.32 -15.72 -6.83
C ILE A 8 -29.95 -15.79 -7.52
N PHE A 9 -28.96 -15.06 -7.02
CA PHE A 9 -27.57 -15.19 -7.46
C PHE A 9 -26.84 -16.25 -6.63
N LEU A 10 -26.49 -17.39 -7.26
CA LEU A 10 -25.55 -18.35 -6.67
C LEU A 10 -24.11 -17.82 -6.76
N PHE A 11 -23.40 -17.81 -5.64
CA PHE A 11 -21.98 -17.52 -5.60
C PHE A 11 -21.16 -18.73 -6.07
N PHE A 12 -20.37 -18.56 -7.13
CA PHE A 12 -19.36 -19.53 -7.53
C PHE A 12 -18.01 -19.24 -6.84
N PHE A 13 -17.58 -20.16 -5.97
CA PHE A 13 -16.19 -20.24 -5.53
C PHE A 13 -15.34 -20.97 -6.60
N PRO A 14 -14.09 -20.55 -6.85
CA PRO A 14 -13.19 -21.29 -7.74
C PRO A 14 -12.76 -22.60 -7.07
N LYS A 15 -13.26 -23.74 -7.56
CA LYS A 15 -12.76 -25.06 -7.17
C LYS A 15 -11.46 -25.38 -7.91
N VAL A 16 -10.53 -26.02 -7.20
CA VAL A 16 -9.27 -26.53 -7.74
C VAL A 16 -9.53 -27.55 -8.86
N LEU A 17 -8.92 -27.34 -10.02
CA LEU A 17 -8.97 -28.28 -11.14
C LEU A 17 -7.94 -29.40 -10.93
N VAL A 18 -8.36 -30.49 -10.30
CA VAL A 18 -7.57 -31.73 -10.25
C VAL A 18 -7.79 -32.50 -11.55
N ILE A 19 -6.75 -32.60 -12.39
CA ILE A 19 -6.81 -33.36 -13.64
C ILE A 19 -6.49 -34.83 -13.37
N THR A 20 -7.53 -35.66 -13.22
CA THR A 20 -7.40 -37.13 -13.29
C THR A 20 -7.92 -37.64 -14.63
N GLN A 21 -7.03 -38.22 -15.44
CA GLN A 21 -7.45 -38.92 -16.66
C GLN A 21 -8.27 -40.18 -16.31
N ARG A 22 -9.48 -40.28 -16.85
CA ARG A 22 -10.08 -41.55 -17.29
C ARG A 22 -10.77 -41.34 -18.62
N ALA A 23 -10.47 -42.19 -19.59
CA ALA A 23 -11.24 -42.31 -20.81
C ALA A 23 -12.40 -43.29 -20.57
N ASP A 24 -13.51 -43.08 -21.26
CA ASP A 24 -14.28 -44.19 -21.81
C ASP A 24 -15.07 -43.73 -23.06
N CYS A 25 -15.42 -44.66 -23.94
CA CYS A 25 -15.99 -44.36 -25.25
C CYS A 25 -17.48 -44.71 -25.35
N ARG A 26 -18.23 -43.96 -26.17
CA ARG A 26 -19.46 -44.44 -26.83
C ARG A 26 -19.81 -43.59 -28.07
N VAL A 27 -20.60 -44.21 -28.96
CA VAL A 27 -20.84 -43.82 -30.36
C VAL A 27 -22.27 -43.26 -30.52
N PRO A 28 -22.53 -42.27 -31.41
CA PRO A 28 -23.83 -41.61 -31.52
C PRO A 28 -24.88 -42.42 -32.33
N LYS A 29 -26.11 -41.89 -32.35
CA LYS A 29 -27.20 -42.25 -33.28
C LYS A 29 -27.76 -41.00 -33.98
N GLN A 30 -28.37 -41.22 -35.15
CA GLN A 30 -29.12 -40.24 -35.95
C GLN A 30 -30.60 -40.19 -35.45
N ASP A 31 -31.48 -39.25 -35.85
CA ASP A 31 -32.15 -39.19 -37.17
C ASP A 31 -32.90 -37.85 -37.43
N GLU A 32 -33.02 -37.52 -38.73
CA GLU A 32 -34.12 -36.89 -39.52
C GLU A 32 -35.03 -35.77 -38.92
N SER A 33 -35.49 -34.74 -39.65
CA SER A 33 -35.53 -34.41 -41.12
C SER A 33 -35.22 -32.88 -41.35
N ASN A 34 -35.61 -32.08 -42.37
CA ASN A 34 -36.58 -32.15 -43.49
C ASN A 34 -36.22 -31.14 -44.64
N CYS A 35 -37.07 -31.05 -45.68
CA CYS A 35 -36.97 -30.17 -46.88
C CYS A 35 -37.52 -28.73 -46.64
N ASP A 36 -37.49 -27.72 -47.55
CA ASP A 36 -37.42 -27.61 -49.04
C ASP A 36 -36.60 -26.36 -49.49
N LEU A 37 -35.79 -26.37 -50.57
CA LEU A 37 -36.09 -26.09 -52.02
C LEU A 37 -36.67 -24.68 -52.30
N THR A 38 -36.26 -23.85 -53.29
CA THR A 38 -35.33 -23.89 -54.48
C THR A 38 -34.66 -22.48 -54.67
N ASN A 39 -33.85 -22.06 -55.67
CA ASN A 39 -33.27 -22.64 -56.91
C ASN A 39 -32.00 -21.86 -57.42
N HIS A 40 -31.42 -22.34 -58.54
CA HIS A 40 -30.56 -21.72 -59.59
C HIS A 40 -29.07 -22.10 -59.69
N HIS A 41 -28.63 -22.18 -60.96
CA HIS A 41 -27.40 -22.79 -61.51
C HIS A 41 -26.91 -21.89 -62.70
N PRO A 42 -25.74 -22.11 -63.38
CA PRO A 42 -25.00 -23.37 -63.49
C PRO A 42 -23.43 -23.36 -63.41
N ALA A 43 -22.91 -24.54 -63.10
CA ALA A 43 -21.75 -25.24 -63.70
C ALA A 43 -20.36 -24.58 -63.89
N SER A 44 -19.35 -25.18 -63.22
CA SER A 44 -18.10 -25.66 -63.85
C SER A 44 -17.58 -26.87 -63.06
N CYS A 45 -16.88 -27.82 -63.70
CA CYS A 45 -16.49 -29.09 -63.06
C CYS A 45 -15.17 -29.65 -63.61
N SER A 46 -14.18 -29.89 -62.73
CA SER A 46 -13.07 -30.80 -62.99
C SER A 46 -12.54 -31.44 -61.69
N ARG A 47 -11.94 -32.62 -61.82
CA ARG A 47 -11.68 -33.58 -60.73
C ARG A 47 -10.25 -33.45 -60.20
N HIS A 48 -10.00 -33.64 -58.89
CA HIS A 48 -9.17 -34.80 -58.44
C HIS A 48 -9.21 -35.12 -56.93
N ARG A 49 -8.55 -36.23 -56.58
CA ARG A 49 -8.69 -37.06 -55.39
C ARG A 49 -8.11 -36.48 -54.09
N SER A 50 -8.70 -36.88 -52.96
CA SER A 50 -8.10 -36.83 -51.62
C SER A 50 -6.96 -37.84 -51.46
N LEU A 51 -5.96 -37.50 -50.63
CA LEU A 51 -5.00 -38.44 -50.04
C LEU A 51 -4.54 -37.92 -48.67
N VAL A 52 -4.96 -38.57 -47.59
CA VAL A 52 -4.45 -38.33 -46.23
C VAL A 52 -3.18 -39.15 -46.04
N SER A 53 -2.11 -38.54 -45.52
CA SER A 53 -0.82 -39.20 -45.26
C SER A 53 -0.44 -39.13 -43.79
N TYR A 54 -0.26 -40.31 -43.18
CA TYR A 54 0.38 -40.46 -41.86
C TYR A 54 1.90 -40.47 -42.03
N LEU A 55 2.63 -39.78 -41.14
CA LEU A 55 4.07 -39.94 -40.99
C LEU A 55 4.42 -40.31 -39.54
N ARG A 56 4.96 -41.51 -39.36
CA ARG A 56 5.64 -41.92 -38.11
C ARG A 56 6.99 -41.22 -38.02
N VAL A 57 7.38 -40.82 -36.82
CA VAL A 57 8.76 -40.45 -36.49
C VAL A 57 9.27 -41.42 -35.42
N HIS A 58 10.39 -42.08 -35.69
CA HIS A 58 11.16 -42.82 -34.69
C HIS A 58 12.44 -42.04 -34.34
N PRO A 59 12.94 -42.11 -33.09
CA PRO A 59 14.05 -41.30 -32.64
C PRO A 59 15.40 -41.82 -33.14
N ARG A 60 16.36 -40.90 -33.32
CA ARG A 60 17.80 -41.19 -33.24
C ARG A 60 18.40 -40.35 -32.12
N ALA A 61 19.24 -40.96 -31.29
CA ALA A 61 19.89 -40.28 -30.19
C ALA A 61 21.06 -39.41 -30.70
N THR A 62 21.19 -38.22 -30.11
CA THR A 62 22.43 -37.42 -30.13
C THR A 62 22.72 -37.01 -28.69
N SER A 63 23.95 -37.27 -28.24
CA SER A 63 24.39 -36.97 -26.88
C SER A 63 24.66 -35.47 -26.73
N VAL A 64 23.88 -34.78 -25.91
CA VAL A 64 24.14 -33.40 -25.50
C VAL A 64 24.84 -33.42 -24.14
N SER A 65 25.95 -32.67 -24.03
CA SER A 65 26.77 -32.58 -22.82
C SER A 65 25.96 -32.07 -21.63
N ALA A 66 26.26 -32.60 -20.43
CA ALA A 66 25.58 -32.19 -19.21
C ALA A 66 25.91 -30.74 -18.83
N VAL A 67 25.02 -29.80 -19.18
CA VAL A 67 25.00 -28.47 -18.58
C VAL A 67 24.60 -28.63 -17.12
N GLY A 68 25.41 -28.13 -16.19
CA GLY A 68 25.15 -28.23 -14.76
C GLY A 68 23.84 -27.55 -14.38
N TYR A 69 22.81 -28.34 -14.06
CA TYR A 69 21.53 -27.82 -13.60
C TYR A 69 21.69 -27.28 -12.17
N VAL A 70 21.97 -25.98 -12.07
CA VAL A 70 21.88 -25.26 -10.79
C VAL A 70 20.43 -25.39 -10.33
N MET A 71 20.22 -26.10 -9.22
CA MET A 71 18.89 -26.17 -8.60
C MET A 71 18.40 -24.74 -8.35
N PRO A 72 17.14 -24.40 -8.70
CA PRO A 72 16.57 -23.14 -8.25
C PRO A 72 16.64 -23.09 -6.72
N PRO A 73 16.89 -21.91 -6.12
CA PRO A 73 16.84 -21.78 -4.66
C PRO A 73 15.47 -22.27 -4.19
N ALA A 74 15.46 -23.11 -3.14
CA ALA A 74 14.24 -23.74 -2.65
C ALA A 74 13.14 -22.68 -2.43
N GLU A 75 11.94 -22.93 -2.96
CA GLU A 75 10.83 -21.99 -2.86
C GLU A 75 10.57 -21.66 -1.38
N ARG A 76 10.84 -20.41 -0.98
CA ARG A 76 10.63 -20.00 0.41
C ARG A 76 9.15 -20.20 0.75
N PRO A 77 8.81 -20.84 1.88
CA PRO A 77 7.45 -21.26 2.17
C PRO A 77 6.52 -20.04 2.17
N ALA A 78 5.45 -20.14 1.38
CA ALA A 78 4.43 -19.09 1.28
C ALA A 78 3.91 -18.72 2.68
N VAL A 79 3.93 -17.42 3.01
CA VAL A 79 3.43 -16.93 4.31
C VAL A 79 1.89 -17.07 4.35
N ALA A 80 1.43 -18.25 4.75
CA ALA A 80 0.02 -18.56 4.95
C ALA A 80 -0.41 -18.17 6.37
N VAL A 81 -1.56 -17.51 6.49
CA VAL A 81 -2.14 -17.07 7.77
C VAL A 81 -3.41 -17.85 8.10
N GLU A 82 -3.45 -18.39 9.32
CA GLU A 82 -4.59 -19.06 9.92
C GLU A 82 -5.19 -18.19 11.02
N VAL A 83 -6.46 -17.82 10.91
CA VAL A 83 -7.16 -17.02 11.92
C VAL A 83 -7.56 -17.93 13.10
N VAL A 84 -7.07 -17.59 14.29
CA VAL A 84 -7.31 -18.35 15.54
C VAL A 84 -8.49 -17.79 16.32
N SER A 85 -8.68 -16.46 16.32
CA SER A 85 -9.88 -15.81 16.88
C SER A 85 -10.19 -14.51 16.15
N ARG A 86 -11.47 -14.25 15.90
CA ARG A 86 -12.01 -13.00 15.33
C ARG A 86 -13.20 -12.57 16.20
N ALA A 87 -13.22 -11.33 16.66
CA ALA A 87 -14.29 -10.78 17.48
C ALA A 87 -14.54 -9.30 17.15
N LEU A 88 -15.74 -8.80 17.45
CA LEU A 88 -16.01 -7.37 17.53
C LEU A 88 -15.83 -6.92 18.98
N VAL A 89 -15.09 -5.83 19.18
CA VAL A 89 -14.78 -5.25 20.49
C VAL A 89 -15.36 -3.84 20.54
N GLN A 90 -16.25 -3.60 21.50
CA GLN A 90 -16.92 -2.30 21.68
C GLN A 90 -16.10 -1.39 22.60
N ALA A 91 -16.30 -0.07 22.49
CA ALA A 91 -15.83 0.90 23.48
C ALA A 91 -16.48 0.62 24.85
N SER A 92 -15.71 0.65 25.92
CA SER A 92 -16.18 0.34 27.29
C SER A 92 -16.95 1.48 27.95
N ASP A 93 -16.59 2.73 27.64
CA ASP A 93 -17.23 3.95 28.15
C ASP A 93 -17.18 5.03 27.05
N PRO A 94 -18.06 4.97 26.03
CA PRO A 94 -18.05 5.93 24.93
C PRO A 94 -18.44 7.34 25.44
N PRO A 95 -17.78 8.43 24.96
CA PRO A 95 -18.00 9.75 25.53
C PRO A 95 -19.45 10.23 25.42
N ARG A 96 -19.94 10.91 26.47
CA ARG A 96 -21.30 11.45 26.48
C ARG A 96 -21.45 12.53 25.42
N GLY A 97 -22.50 12.43 24.61
CA GLY A 97 -22.79 13.39 23.55
C GLY A 97 -22.02 13.19 22.24
N ILE A 98 -21.40 12.02 22.00
CA ILE A 98 -20.94 11.69 20.64
C ILE A 98 -22.11 11.75 19.64
N PRO A 99 -21.89 12.26 18.41
CA PRO A 99 -22.93 12.31 17.39
C PRO A 99 -23.25 10.90 16.90
N ALA A 100 -24.53 10.57 16.71
CA ALA A 100 -24.95 9.26 16.19
C ALA A 100 -24.37 8.97 14.80
N VAL A 101 -24.24 10.02 13.98
CA VAL A 101 -23.52 10.00 12.70
C VAL A 101 -22.51 11.14 12.72
N LEU A 102 -21.22 10.82 12.54
CA LEU A 102 -20.16 11.79 12.31
C LEU A 102 -20.06 12.05 10.79
N PRO A 103 -20.42 13.25 10.29
CA PRO A 103 -20.19 13.61 8.90
C PRO A 103 -18.69 13.73 8.62
N VAL A 104 -18.30 13.48 7.37
CA VAL A 104 -16.91 13.63 6.91
C VAL A 104 -16.58 15.06 6.51
N SER A 105 -15.29 15.39 6.48
CA SER A 105 -14.81 16.63 5.87
C SER A 105 -14.81 16.51 4.34
N ASN A 106 -14.99 17.64 3.64
CA ASN A 106 -14.70 17.70 2.21
C ASN A 106 -13.24 17.31 1.88
N LEU A 107 -12.30 17.42 2.83
CA LEU A 107 -10.93 16.91 2.65
C LEU A 107 -10.82 15.38 2.71
N ASP A 108 -11.70 14.69 3.45
CA ASP A 108 -11.75 13.21 3.48
C ASP A 108 -12.22 12.65 2.13
N LEU A 109 -13.04 13.42 1.40
CA LEU A 109 -13.60 13.05 0.10
C LEU A 109 -12.62 13.19 -1.07
N ILE A 110 -11.46 13.85 -0.88
CA ILE A 110 -10.46 14.11 -1.94
C ILE A 110 -9.81 12.81 -2.44
N LEU A 111 -9.42 11.93 -1.51
CA LEU A 111 -8.95 10.57 -1.80
C LEU A 111 -10.09 9.54 -1.60
N GLY A 112 -11.04 9.87 -0.72
CA GLY A 112 -12.26 9.13 -0.47
C GLY A 112 -12.05 7.78 0.21
N SER A 113 -13.12 6.98 0.25
CA SER A 113 -13.07 5.67 0.92
C SER A 113 -12.21 4.65 0.16
N PHE A 114 -11.35 3.97 0.92
CA PHE A 114 -10.65 2.72 0.62
C PHE A 114 -9.93 2.20 1.88
N HIS A 115 -9.70 0.88 1.96
CA HIS A 115 -9.01 0.30 3.11
C HIS A 115 -7.49 0.57 3.04
N VAL A 116 -6.97 1.27 4.05
CA VAL A 116 -5.54 1.49 4.29
C VAL A 116 -5.10 0.73 5.54
N PHE A 117 -3.85 0.30 5.58
CA PHE A 117 -3.29 -0.48 6.67
C PHE A 117 -1.99 0.17 7.18
N PHE A 118 -1.69 0.01 8.46
CA PHE A 118 -0.37 0.26 9.02
C PHE A 118 0.18 -1.03 9.64
N ILE A 119 1.23 -1.59 9.06
CA ILE A 119 1.89 -2.81 9.53
C ILE A 119 3.07 -2.44 10.42
N ALA A 120 3.17 -3.02 11.61
CA ALA A 120 4.37 -3.01 12.44
C ALA A 120 4.78 -4.45 12.78
N VAL A 121 6.06 -4.80 12.62
CA VAL A 121 6.57 -6.17 12.84
C VAL A 121 7.64 -6.17 13.93
N TYR A 122 7.50 -7.10 14.88
CA TYR A 122 8.20 -7.16 16.15
C TYR A 122 8.96 -8.49 16.31
N PRO A 123 10.13 -8.48 16.98
CA PRO A 123 10.82 -9.70 17.37
C PRO A 123 9.99 -10.48 18.43
N PRO A 124 10.40 -11.71 18.80
CA PRO A 124 9.77 -12.45 19.90
C PRO A 124 9.80 -11.61 21.20
N PRO A 125 8.65 -11.26 21.79
CA PRO A 125 8.62 -10.45 23.02
C PRO A 125 8.96 -11.33 24.23
N ALA A 126 9.67 -10.80 25.22
CA ALA A 126 10.13 -11.56 26.39
C ALA A 126 8.98 -12.17 27.23
N ALA A 127 7.83 -11.51 27.31
CA ALA A 127 6.61 -12.01 27.96
C ALA A 127 5.78 -12.99 27.08
N GLY A 128 6.24 -13.26 25.85
CA GLY A 128 5.57 -14.12 24.88
C GLY A 128 4.34 -13.48 24.21
N PHE A 129 4.02 -13.96 23.01
CA PHE A 129 2.84 -13.52 22.25
C PHE A 129 1.49 -13.62 23.01
N PRO A 130 1.24 -14.62 23.89
CA PRO A 130 0.00 -14.64 24.68
C PRO A 130 -0.22 -13.40 25.53
N ALA A 131 0.85 -12.81 26.09
CA ALA A 131 0.75 -11.57 26.86
C ALA A 131 0.43 -10.35 25.98
N VAL A 132 1.00 -10.27 24.77
CA VAL A 132 0.64 -9.26 23.75
C VAL A 132 -0.86 -9.35 23.40
N ALA A 133 -1.34 -10.56 23.14
CA ALA A 133 -2.74 -10.79 22.80
C ALA A 133 -3.70 -10.51 23.97
N ALA A 134 -3.29 -10.78 25.21
CA ALA A 134 -4.06 -10.43 26.41
C ALA A 134 -4.13 -8.91 26.62
N ALA A 135 -3.00 -8.21 26.55
CA ALA A 135 -2.94 -6.75 26.64
C ALA A 135 -3.81 -6.07 25.58
N ALA A 136 -3.78 -6.55 24.33
CA ALA A 136 -4.59 -5.99 23.26
C ALA A 136 -6.10 -6.21 23.46
N ARG A 137 -6.51 -7.38 23.97
CA ARG A 137 -7.93 -7.63 24.34
C ARG A 137 -8.40 -6.74 25.49
N ALA A 138 -7.53 -6.47 26.47
CA ALA A 138 -7.86 -5.65 27.64
C ALA A 138 -7.90 -4.14 27.32
N ALA A 139 -6.97 -3.64 26.50
CA ALA A 139 -6.86 -2.21 26.23
C ALA A 139 -7.79 -1.69 25.11
N LEU A 140 -8.18 -2.54 24.15
CA LEU A 140 -8.98 -2.09 23.00
C LEU A 140 -10.33 -1.43 23.37
N PRO A 141 -11.11 -1.90 24.37
CA PRO A 141 -12.33 -1.20 24.81
C PRO A 141 -12.07 0.23 25.30
N ALA A 142 -11.01 0.44 26.08
CA ALA A 142 -10.64 1.76 26.58
C ALA A 142 -10.07 2.67 25.48
N PHE A 143 -9.31 2.10 24.54
CA PHE A 143 -8.83 2.82 23.35
C PHE A 143 -10.02 3.32 22.52
N LEU A 144 -11.00 2.46 22.24
CA LEU A 144 -12.17 2.79 21.45
C LEU A 144 -13.09 3.83 22.12
N SER A 145 -13.05 3.99 23.45
CA SER A 145 -13.68 5.14 24.11
C SER A 145 -13.09 6.48 23.64
N ARG A 146 -11.75 6.57 23.51
CA ARG A 146 -11.07 7.78 23.04
C ARG A 146 -11.22 7.93 21.52
N PHE A 147 -11.14 6.81 20.81
CA PHE A 147 -11.18 6.72 19.35
C PHE A 147 -12.57 6.25 18.85
N TYR A 148 -13.66 6.87 19.35
CA TYR A 148 -15.03 6.38 19.14
C TYR A 148 -15.49 6.16 17.68
N PRO A 149 -15.05 6.91 16.65
CA PRO A 149 -15.44 6.63 15.26
C PRO A 149 -14.95 5.27 14.76
N PHE A 150 -13.86 4.76 15.34
CA PHE A 150 -13.25 3.48 14.99
C PHE A 150 -14.02 2.27 15.55
N ALA A 151 -14.93 2.48 16.51
CA ALA A 151 -15.96 1.50 16.91
C ALA A 151 -17.25 1.63 16.09
N GLY A 152 -17.31 2.54 15.12
CA GLY A 152 -18.46 2.80 14.27
C GLY A 152 -18.51 1.95 13.00
N ARG A 153 -19.32 2.40 12.03
CA ARG A 153 -19.35 1.88 10.66
C ARG A 153 -19.27 3.02 9.65
N VAL A 154 -18.44 2.86 8.62
CA VAL A 154 -18.49 3.71 7.42
C VAL A 154 -19.65 3.25 6.56
N VAL A 155 -20.59 4.14 6.25
CA VAL A 155 -21.79 3.86 5.44
C VAL A 155 -21.96 4.91 4.35
N THR A 156 -22.80 4.62 3.36
CA THR A 156 -23.25 5.58 2.35
C THR A 156 -24.53 6.28 2.82
N ASN A 157 -24.54 7.61 2.90
CA ASN A 157 -25.74 8.37 3.20
C ASN A 157 -26.80 8.16 2.09
N ALA A 158 -27.96 7.60 2.43
CA ALA A 158 -28.96 7.18 1.43
C ALA A 158 -29.57 8.32 0.61
N SER A 159 -29.52 9.56 1.09
CA SER A 159 -30.12 10.74 0.43
C SER A 159 -29.14 11.55 -0.40
N THR A 160 -27.84 11.45 -0.14
CA THR A 160 -26.79 12.28 -0.78
C THR A 160 -25.69 11.45 -1.43
N GLY A 161 -25.62 10.15 -1.14
CA GLY A 161 -24.54 9.24 -1.54
C GLY A 161 -23.18 9.51 -0.87
N VAL A 162 -23.03 10.62 -0.15
CA VAL A 162 -21.78 10.97 0.55
C VAL A 162 -21.51 9.94 1.65
N PRO A 163 -20.28 9.42 1.80
CA PRO A 163 -19.98 8.48 2.88
C PRO A 163 -19.92 9.19 4.24
N GLU A 164 -20.42 8.53 5.28
CA GLU A 164 -20.54 9.04 6.64
C GLU A 164 -20.22 7.95 7.68
N VAL A 165 -19.99 8.32 8.95
CA VAL A 165 -19.56 7.37 9.98
C VAL A 165 -20.62 7.23 11.08
N VAL A 166 -21.36 6.12 11.09
CA VAL A 166 -22.31 5.80 12.16
C VAL A 166 -21.54 5.39 13.41
N CYS A 167 -21.58 6.22 14.45
CA CYS A 167 -20.79 6.06 15.67
C CYS A 167 -21.52 5.24 16.75
N GLY A 168 -22.39 4.31 16.37
CA GLY A 168 -23.26 3.53 17.25
C GLY A 168 -22.58 2.42 18.07
N ASN A 169 -21.28 2.53 18.35
CA ASN A 169 -20.47 1.56 19.10
C ASN A 169 -20.69 0.08 18.67
N ALA A 170 -20.77 -0.19 17.37
CA ALA A 170 -20.91 -1.54 16.80
C ALA A 170 -19.58 -2.35 16.85
N GLY A 171 -18.52 -1.77 17.42
CA GLY A 171 -17.25 -2.39 17.74
C GLY A 171 -16.26 -2.45 16.58
N ALA A 172 -14.98 -2.35 16.89
CA ALA A 172 -13.88 -2.63 15.96
C ALA A 172 -13.62 -4.14 15.88
N GLU A 173 -13.09 -4.62 14.76
CA GLU A 173 -12.64 -6.01 14.68
C GLU A 173 -11.30 -6.19 15.41
N LEU A 174 -11.19 -7.23 16.24
CA LEU A 174 -9.93 -7.76 16.76
C LEU A 174 -9.68 -9.16 16.20
N VAL A 175 -8.59 -9.32 15.46
CA VAL A 175 -8.14 -10.59 14.90
C VAL A 175 -6.86 -11.05 15.60
N VAL A 176 -6.82 -12.31 16.00
CA VAL A 176 -5.59 -13.01 16.38
C VAL A 176 -5.42 -14.22 15.46
N ALA A 177 -4.23 -14.34 14.87
CA ALA A 177 -3.91 -15.31 13.85
C ALA A 177 -2.47 -15.83 14.02
N ARG A 178 -2.11 -16.90 13.29
CA ARG A 178 -0.76 -17.44 13.21
C ARG A 178 -0.29 -17.61 11.77
N ALA A 179 1.01 -17.44 11.54
CA ALA A 179 1.70 -17.75 10.30
C ALA A 179 2.72 -18.87 10.54
N GLY A 180 2.81 -19.81 9.60
CA GLY A 180 3.70 -20.98 9.73
C GLY A 180 5.19 -20.70 9.48
N ALA A 181 5.55 -19.48 9.04
CA ALA A 181 6.93 -19.09 8.75
C ALA A 181 7.62 -18.47 9.99
N GLU A 182 8.95 -18.54 10.03
CA GLU A 182 9.76 -17.73 10.95
C GLU A 182 10.11 -16.37 10.34
N LEU A 183 10.32 -15.36 11.19
CA LEU A 183 10.72 -14.01 10.74
C LEU A 183 12.10 -13.99 10.05
N ALA A 184 12.94 -15.00 10.25
CA ALA A 184 14.22 -15.13 9.53
C ALA A 184 14.03 -15.51 8.04
N ASP A 185 13.00 -16.30 7.72
CA ASP A 185 12.73 -16.81 6.37
C ASP A 185 11.86 -15.88 5.53
N VAL A 186 11.17 -14.93 6.17
CA VAL A 186 10.29 -13.96 5.50
C VAL A 186 11.11 -13.11 4.52
N ASP A 187 10.76 -13.20 3.23
CA ASP A 187 11.28 -12.27 2.23
C ASP A 187 10.61 -10.90 2.39
N PHE A 188 11.12 -10.09 3.32
CA PHE A 188 10.63 -8.72 3.52
C PHE A 188 10.89 -7.83 2.30
N ALA A 189 11.80 -8.17 1.38
CA ALA A 189 12.13 -7.37 0.21
C ALA A 189 11.11 -7.55 -0.91
N ASP A 190 10.61 -8.78 -1.15
CA ASP A 190 9.43 -9.02 -1.99
C ASP A 190 8.13 -8.90 -1.16
N ALA A 191 7.59 -7.68 -1.15
CA ALA A 191 6.54 -7.31 -0.23
C ALA A 191 5.17 -7.93 -0.57
N ASP A 192 4.90 -8.26 -1.85
CA ASP A 192 3.67 -8.93 -2.27
C ASP A 192 3.75 -10.46 -2.10
N ALA A 193 4.96 -11.05 -2.14
CA ALA A 193 5.17 -12.46 -1.77
C ALA A 193 5.00 -12.72 -0.25
N SER A 194 5.30 -11.74 0.60
CA SER A 194 5.29 -11.89 2.06
C SER A 194 4.24 -11.04 2.80
N LEU A 195 4.49 -9.73 2.94
CA LEU A 195 3.71 -8.83 3.81
C LEU A 195 2.31 -8.53 3.26
N GLY A 196 2.11 -8.66 1.96
CA GLY A 196 0.77 -8.66 1.35
C GLY A 196 -0.11 -9.83 1.80
N ARG A 197 0.49 -10.91 2.32
CA ARG A 197 -0.22 -12.14 2.74
C ARG A 197 -0.51 -12.19 4.24
N ILE A 198 0.20 -11.41 5.07
CA ILE A 198 -0.09 -11.36 6.53
C ILE A 198 -1.35 -10.56 6.88
N GLN A 199 -1.86 -9.74 5.95
CA GLN A 199 -3.05 -8.91 6.18
C GLN A 199 -4.33 -9.72 6.07
N VAL A 200 -5.03 -9.92 7.18
CA VAL A 200 -6.35 -10.56 7.17
C VAL A 200 -7.36 -9.63 6.47
N PRO A 201 -8.16 -10.10 5.50
CA PRO A 201 -9.25 -9.31 4.95
C PRO A 201 -10.36 -9.08 5.98
N PHE A 202 -10.74 -7.81 6.14
CA PHE A 202 -11.85 -7.36 6.98
C PHE A 202 -13.00 -6.80 6.10
N GLU A 203 -14.21 -6.78 6.66
CA GLU A 203 -15.44 -6.39 5.97
C GLU A 203 -15.45 -4.90 5.56
N ARG A 204 -16.05 -4.57 4.41
CA ARG A 204 -16.21 -3.17 3.99
C ARG A 204 -17.16 -2.45 4.95
N GLY A 205 -16.81 -1.24 5.35
CA GLY A 205 -17.61 -0.46 6.30
C GLY A 205 -17.24 -0.68 7.78
N LEU A 206 -16.39 -1.65 8.12
CA LEU A 206 -15.74 -1.65 9.44
C LEU A 206 -14.78 -0.46 9.53
N ALA A 207 -14.92 0.34 10.59
CA ALA A 207 -14.07 1.51 10.80
C ALA A 207 -12.65 1.15 11.26
N LEU A 208 -12.46 0.03 11.98
CA LEU A 208 -11.16 -0.49 12.39
C LEU A 208 -11.13 -2.02 12.43
N SER A 209 -9.97 -2.57 12.04
CA SER A 209 -9.55 -3.95 12.19
C SER A 209 -8.14 -3.98 12.78
N LEU A 210 -8.01 -4.41 14.03
CA LEU A 210 -6.74 -4.58 14.73
C LEU A 210 -6.32 -6.06 14.63
N GLN A 211 -5.16 -6.33 14.02
CA GLN A 211 -4.76 -7.68 13.65
C GLN A 211 -3.41 -8.05 14.25
N LEU A 212 -3.38 -9.11 15.06
CA LEU A 212 -2.18 -9.70 15.64
C LEU A 212 -1.89 -11.04 14.96
N VAL A 213 -0.79 -11.12 14.20
CA VAL A 213 -0.35 -12.36 13.55
C VAL A 213 0.96 -12.83 14.17
N ARG A 214 0.96 -14.00 14.82
CA ARG A 214 2.17 -14.62 15.39
C ARG A 214 2.92 -15.44 14.35
N PHE A 215 4.23 -15.28 14.26
CA PHE A 215 5.14 -16.12 13.47
C PHE A 215 5.64 -17.33 14.29
N ALA A 216 6.15 -18.37 13.63
CA ALA A 216 6.57 -19.62 14.29
C ALA A 216 7.57 -19.36 15.44
N CYS A 217 8.61 -18.56 15.16
CA CYS A 217 9.64 -18.13 16.11
C CYS A 217 9.14 -17.29 17.32
N GLY A 218 7.85 -16.95 17.39
CA GLY A 218 7.23 -16.25 18.53
C GLY A 218 7.13 -14.72 18.38
N GLY A 219 7.80 -14.13 17.39
CA GLY A 219 7.58 -12.74 16.99
C GLY A 219 6.23 -12.54 16.32
N PHE A 220 5.85 -11.29 16.04
CA PHE A 220 4.50 -10.98 15.57
C PHE A 220 4.43 -9.71 14.70
N SER A 221 3.37 -9.60 13.90
CA SER A 221 2.95 -8.33 13.32
C SER A 221 1.70 -7.80 14.03
N LEU A 222 1.70 -6.52 14.35
CA LEU A 222 0.50 -5.76 14.70
C LEU A 222 0.11 -4.89 13.50
N THR A 223 -1.06 -5.13 12.92
CA THR A 223 -1.58 -4.38 11.77
C THR A 223 -2.85 -3.62 12.14
N TRP A 224 -2.89 -2.33 11.81
CA TRP A 224 -4.05 -1.46 11.95
C TRP A 224 -4.70 -1.27 10.58
N GLY A 225 -5.81 -1.94 10.30
CA GLY A 225 -6.62 -1.74 9.09
C GLY A 225 -7.78 -0.77 9.35
N THR A 226 -7.92 0.27 8.53
CA THR A 226 -8.94 1.32 8.66
C THR A 226 -9.37 1.80 7.27
N ASP A 227 -10.47 2.54 7.17
CA ASP A 227 -10.78 3.30 5.96
C ASP A 227 -9.95 4.61 5.92
N HIS A 228 -9.43 5.00 4.75
CA HIS A 228 -8.73 6.27 4.51
C HIS A 228 -9.66 7.49 4.65
N LEU A 229 -10.98 7.29 4.55
CA LEU A 229 -11.98 8.29 4.93
C LEU A 229 -11.84 8.73 6.40
N LEU A 230 -11.37 7.83 7.28
CA LEU A 230 -11.16 8.13 8.69
C LEU A 230 -9.81 8.80 8.97
N VAL A 231 -8.76 8.49 8.20
CA VAL A 231 -7.39 8.95 8.45
C VAL A 231 -6.57 9.25 7.20
N ASP A 232 -5.75 10.29 7.28
CA ASP A 232 -4.58 10.46 6.42
C ASP A 232 -3.32 9.83 7.05
N GLY A 233 -2.13 10.11 6.51
CA GLY A 233 -0.87 9.58 7.02
C GLY A 233 -0.51 10.01 8.45
N HIS A 234 -0.99 11.17 8.91
CA HIS A 234 -0.84 11.63 10.29
C HIS A 234 -1.79 10.86 11.22
N GLY A 235 -3.07 10.76 10.85
CA GLY A 235 -4.05 9.97 11.61
C GLY A 235 -3.64 8.49 11.73
N LEU A 236 -3.21 7.88 10.63
CA LEU A 236 -2.80 6.48 10.54
C LEU A 236 -1.59 6.13 11.42
N THR A 237 -0.62 7.05 11.55
CA THR A 237 0.54 6.88 12.43
C THR A 237 0.28 7.29 13.87
N THR A 238 -0.73 8.12 14.10
CA THR A 238 -1.16 8.52 15.45
C THR A 238 -1.80 7.35 16.21
N LEU A 239 -2.59 6.49 15.55
CA LEU A 239 -3.22 5.31 16.18
C LEU A 239 -2.22 4.39 16.96
N PRO A 240 -1.15 3.85 16.36
CA PRO A 240 -0.18 3.01 17.08
C PRO A 240 0.63 3.77 18.14
N ASN A 241 0.82 5.09 18.01
CA ASN A 241 1.48 5.89 19.03
C ASN A 241 0.59 6.11 20.26
N ALA A 242 -0.67 6.49 20.06
CA ALA A 242 -1.67 6.60 21.13
C ALA A 242 -1.87 5.28 21.87
N TRP A 243 -1.86 4.16 21.12
CA TRP A 243 -1.92 2.82 21.69
C TRP A 243 -0.74 2.52 22.62
N ALA A 244 0.48 2.84 22.19
CA ALA A 244 1.69 2.67 23.00
C ALA A 244 1.68 3.57 24.24
N GLU A 245 1.33 4.84 24.08
CA GLU A 245 1.17 5.81 25.17
C GLU A 245 0.17 5.32 26.24
N MET A 246 -1.01 4.85 25.81
CA MET A 246 -2.06 4.37 26.71
C MET A 246 -1.67 3.10 27.47
N LEU A 247 -0.93 2.19 26.84
CA LEU A 247 -0.48 0.93 27.46
C LEU A 247 0.74 1.09 28.38
N VAL A 248 1.65 2.02 28.08
CA VAL A 248 2.88 2.25 28.87
C VAL A 248 2.64 3.29 29.96
N GLY A 249 1.88 4.35 29.68
CA GLY A 249 1.57 5.44 30.62
C GLY A 249 0.26 5.28 31.40
N GLY A 250 -0.56 4.27 31.08
CA GLY A 250 -1.86 4.03 31.72
C GLY A 250 -2.98 4.99 31.27
N GLY A 251 -2.74 5.82 30.26
CA GLY A 251 -3.70 6.81 29.75
C GLY A 251 -3.11 7.63 28.59
N LEU A 252 -3.91 8.55 28.04
CA LEU A 252 -3.46 9.52 27.03
C LEU A 252 -3.30 10.90 27.66
N SER A 253 -2.24 11.62 27.32
CA SER A 253 -2.01 13.00 27.75
C SER A 253 -2.79 14.04 26.92
N TRP A 254 -3.68 13.59 26.03
CA TRP A 254 -4.36 14.42 25.02
C TRP A 254 -5.70 13.79 24.56
N GLU A 255 -6.51 14.59 23.86
CA GLU A 255 -7.76 14.19 23.21
C GLU A 255 -7.59 14.08 21.69
N PRO A 256 -7.91 12.94 21.04
CA PRO A 256 -8.09 12.91 19.59
C PRO A 256 -9.28 13.78 19.14
N HIS A 257 -9.03 14.69 18.20
CA HIS A 257 -10.04 15.63 17.71
C HIS A 257 -10.80 15.02 16.52
N HIS A 258 -12.05 14.60 16.75
CA HIS A 258 -12.86 13.91 15.73
C HIS A 258 -13.79 14.82 14.92
N ASP A 259 -14.00 16.09 15.32
CA ASP A 259 -14.90 17.00 14.59
C ASP A 259 -14.30 17.40 13.23
N ARG A 260 -15.03 17.03 12.16
CA ARG A 260 -14.69 17.21 10.75
C ARG A 260 -15.44 18.38 10.10
N ALA A 261 -16.55 18.82 10.71
CA ALA A 261 -17.54 19.72 10.13
C ALA A 261 -17.49 21.15 10.67
N SER A 262 -16.88 21.39 11.84
CA SER A 262 -16.51 22.76 12.25
C SER A 262 -15.14 23.19 11.71
N LEU A 263 -14.17 22.27 11.69
CA LEU A 263 -12.77 22.59 11.43
C LEU A 263 -12.50 23.00 9.98
N PHE A 264 -13.19 22.39 9.01
CA PHE A 264 -13.00 22.61 7.57
C PHE A 264 -14.31 22.94 6.85
N ARG A 265 -14.94 24.04 7.26
CA ARG A 265 -16.15 24.56 6.61
C ARG A 265 -15.84 25.20 5.25
N PRO A 266 -16.65 24.96 4.21
CA PRO A 266 -16.57 25.69 2.95
C PRO A 266 -16.96 27.15 3.12
N ARG A 267 -16.41 27.99 2.23
CA ARG A 267 -16.78 29.41 2.12
C ARG A 267 -18.07 29.54 1.32
N SER A 268 -18.80 30.64 1.54
CA SER A 268 -20.05 30.93 0.81
C SER A 268 -19.94 32.30 0.11
N PRO A 269 -20.01 32.36 -1.24
CA PRO A 269 -19.95 31.22 -2.16
C PRO A 269 -18.57 30.52 -2.11
N PRO A 270 -18.47 29.23 -2.51
CA PRO A 270 -17.20 28.53 -2.65
C PRO A 270 -16.27 29.21 -3.65
N ARG A 271 -14.96 29.20 -3.40
CA ARG A 271 -13.92 29.84 -4.23
C ARG A 271 -12.73 28.89 -4.41
N TYR A 272 -12.27 28.70 -5.64
CA TYR A 272 -11.13 27.82 -5.92
C TYR A 272 -10.47 28.14 -7.26
N SER A 273 -9.17 27.87 -7.37
CA SER A 273 -8.44 27.87 -8.64
C SER A 273 -9.05 26.85 -9.63
N PRO A 274 -9.31 27.26 -10.89
CA PRO A 274 -9.70 26.33 -11.96
C PRO A 274 -8.67 25.22 -12.23
N SER A 275 -7.42 25.34 -11.75
CA SER A 275 -6.40 24.28 -11.89
C SER A 275 -6.85 22.95 -11.29
N LEU A 276 -7.68 22.98 -10.23
CA LEU A 276 -8.15 21.77 -9.54
C LEU A 276 -8.95 20.84 -10.47
N ASP A 277 -9.63 21.37 -11.49
CA ASP A 277 -10.37 20.57 -12.48
C ASP A 277 -9.46 19.83 -13.49
N ALA A 278 -8.17 20.19 -13.56
CA ALA A 278 -7.14 19.42 -14.27
C ALA A 278 -6.36 18.48 -13.34
N GLU A 279 -6.44 18.69 -12.01
CA GLU A 279 -5.76 17.89 -10.99
C GLU A 279 -6.63 16.71 -10.52
N PHE A 280 -7.96 16.87 -10.49
CA PHE A 280 -8.88 15.84 -9.99
C PHE A 280 -9.92 15.46 -11.04
N VAL A 281 -10.18 14.16 -11.13
CA VAL A 281 -11.04 13.54 -12.14
C VAL A 281 -12.04 12.58 -11.50
N ARG A 282 -13.20 12.40 -12.14
CA ARG A 282 -14.17 11.38 -11.71
C ARG A 282 -13.52 10.00 -11.83
N TYR A 283 -13.54 9.23 -10.74
CA TYR A 283 -13.04 7.86 -10.70
C TYR A 283 -13.96 6.94 -11.50
N ASP A 284 -13.51 6.53 -12.68
CA ASP A 284 -14.24 5.62 -13.56
C ASP A 284 -13.47 4.30 -13.76
N PRO A 285 -13.97 3.17 -13.23
CA PRO A 285 -13.40 1.84 -13.47
C PRO A 285 -13.31 1.40 -14.94
N ALA A 286 -14.08 1.98 -15.87
CA ALA A 286 -13.96 1.66 -17.29
C ALA A 286 -12.68 2.27 -17.89
N ASN A 287 -12.37 3.52 -17.53
CA ASN A 287 -11.21 4.27 -18.02
C ASN A 287 -9.90 4.04 -17.22
N LEU A 288 -9.92 3.22 -16.17
CA LEU A 288 -8.69 2.76 -15.50
C LEU A 288 -7.90 1.76 -16.35
N PRO A 289 -6.57 1.69 -16.20
CA PRO A 289 -5.73 0.61 -16.76
C PRO A 289 -6.31 -0.80 -16.58
N ASN A 290 -6.03 -1.66 -17.56
CA ASN A 290 -6.45 -3.06 -17.52
C ASN A 290 -5.86 -3.76 -16.27
N ALA A 291 -6.65 -4.66 -15.66
CA ALA A 291 -6.24 -5.37 -14.45
C ALA A 291 -4.88 -6.10 -14.58
N LEU A 292 -4.54 -6.62 -15.76
CA LEU A 292 -3.24 -7.26 -16.02
C LEU A 292 -2.08 -6.25 -16.00
N LEU A 293 -2.28 -5.05 -16.53
CA LEU A 293 -1.27 -3.97 -16.49
C LEU A 293 -1.07 -3.47 -15.06
N ALA A 294 -2.16 -3.28 -14.30
CA ALA A 294 -2.08 -2.87 -12.91
C ALA A 294 -1.50 -3.96 -11.99
N ALA A 295 -1.72 -5.25 -12.31
CA ALA A 295 -1.14 -6.40 -11.61
C ALA A 295 0.35 -6.63 -11.94
N ALA A 296 0.84 -6.11 -13.07
CA ALA A 296 2.26 -6.18 -13.43
C ALA A 296 3.17 -5.26 -12.58
N LEU A 297 2.62 -4.34 -11.79
CA LEU A 297 3.42 -3.57 -10.83
C LEU A 297 3.83 -4.46 -9.64
N VAL A 298 5.12 -4.73 -9.53
CA VAL A 298 5.77 -5.41 -8.41
C VAL A 298 5.87 -4.49 -7.19
N ARG A 299 6.08 -5.05 -5.99
CA ARG A 299 6.26 -4.27 -4.77
C ARG A 299 7.50 -4.70 -4.00
N ARG A 300 8.43 -3.75 -3.84
CA ARG A 300 9.72 -3.92 -3.17
C ARG A 300 9.75 -3.13 -1.86
N ASN A 301 10.45 -3.66 -0.85
CA ASN A 301 10.84 -2.91 0.33
C ASN A 301 12.36 -2.72 0.39
N TYR A 302 12.77 -1.51 0.77
CA TYR A 302 14.16 -1.11 0.88
C TYR A 302 14.42 -0.43 2.22
N VAL A 303 15.69 -0.46 2.63
CA VAL A 303 16.28 0.42 3.64
C VAL A 303 17.19 1.40 2.91
N VAL A 304 17.07 2.68 3.24
CA VAL A 304 18.00 3.73 2.82
C VAL A 304 18.74 4.20 4.06
N ASP A 305 20.06 3.99 4.11
CA ASP A 305 20.84 4.25 5.31
C ASP A 305 21.04 5.77 5.49
N ALA A 306 21.18 6.24 6.74
CA ALA A 306 21.27 7.68 7.04
C ALA A 306 22.39 8.40 6.26
N ALA A 307 23.50 7.69 6.00
CA ALA A 307 24.63 8.17 5.21
C ALA A 307 24.29 8.38 3.71
N ASP A 308 23.41 7.55 3.13
CA ASP A 308 22.95 7.75 1.74
C ASP A 308 22.00 8.93 1.66
N VAL A 309 21.09 9.06 2.63
CA VAL A 309 20.15 10.19 2.71
C VAL A 309 20.91 11.52 2.81
N ASP A 310 21.99 11.59 3.59
CA ASP A 310 22.82 12.80 3.67
C ASP A 310 23.83 12.96 2.52
N ARG A 311 24.32 11.88 1.88
CA ARG A 311 25.07 11.95 0.61
C ARG A 311 24.20 12.56 -0.50
N LEU A 312 23.00 12.04 -0.71
CA LEU A 312 22.04 12.59 -1.65
C LEU A 312 21.71 14.05 -1.31
N ARG A 313 21.52 14.37 -0.02
CA ARG A 313 21.25 15.75 0.41
C ARG A 313 22.40 16.71 0.07
N ALA A 314 23.65 16.28 0.20
CA ALA A 314 24.81 17.07 -0.18
C ALA A 314 24.82 17.32 -1.70
N ALA A 315 24.70 16.26 -2.51
CA ALA A 315 24.67 16.36 -3.98
C ALA A 315 23.44 17.10 -4.54
N ALA A 316 22.33 17.12 -3.79
CA ALA A 316 21.11 17.86 -4.11
C ALA A 316 21.08 19.31 -3.60
N SER A 317 22.15 19.77 -2.92
CA SER A 317 22.26 21.15 -2.43
C SER A 317 23.11 22.00 -3.39
N GLY A 318 22.65 23.21 -3.70
CA GLY A 318 23.43 24.22 -4.42
C GLY A 318 24.05 25.25 -3.47
N PRO A 319 24.90 26.17 -3.96
CA PRO A 319 25.57 27.19 -3.14
C PRO A 319 24.60 28.05 -2.31
N GLU A 320 23.45 28.41 -2.89
CA GLU A 320 22.45 29.30 -2.29
C GLU A 320 21.32 28.55 -1.56
N ARG A 321 21.14 27.25 -1.83
CA ARG A 321 20.02 26.45 -1.30
C ARG A 321 20.47 25.05 -0.88
N ARG A 322 20.35 24.78 0.42
CA ARG A 322 20.44 23.43 0.98
C ARG A 322 19.10 22.70 0.84
N ALA A 323 19.07 21.62 0.06
CA ALA A 323 17.87 20.80 -0.11
C ALA A 323 17.43 20.14 1.22
N THR A 324 16.13 19.82 1.33
CA THR A 324 15.68 18.86 2.34
C THR A 324 16.02 17.43 1.94
N ARG A 325 16.07 16.52 2.92
CA ARG A 325 16.31 15.09 2.66
C ARG A 325 15.25 14.46 1.74
N LEU A 326 14.01 14.95 1.78
CA LEU A 326 12.92 14.47 0.92
C LEU A 326 13.06 15.00 -0.52
N GLU A 327 13.44 16.26 -0.72
CA GLU A 327 13.76 16.81 -2.04
C GLU A 327 14.91 16.06 -2.70
N ALA A 328 15.95 15.73 -1.94
CA ALA A 328 17.11 14.97 -2.41
C ALA A 328 16.74 13.55 -2.85
N LEU A 329 15.99 12.80 -2.02
CA LEU A 329 15.49 11.48 -2.40
C LEU A 329 14.55 11.57 -3.61
N SER A 330 13.65 12.55 -3.64
CA SER A 330 12.73 12.76 -4.76
C SER A 330 13.47 13.03 -6.06
N ALA A 331 14.56 13.80 -6.01
CA ALA A 331 15.41 14.07 -7.17
C ALA A 331 16.10 12.80 -7.67
N HIS A 332 16.66 11.99 -6.78
CA HIS A 332 17.30 10.72 -7.13
C HIS A 332 16.32 9.78 -7.82
N VAL A 333 15.15 9.55 -7.21
CA VAL A 333 14.15 8.63 -7.77
C VAL A 333 13.51 9.20 -9.04
N TRP A 334 13.41 10.52 -9.22
CA TRP A 334 12.99 11.10 -10.51
C TRP A 334 14.01 10.81 -11.62
N LYS A 335 15.32 10.82 -11.32
CA LYS A 335 16.37 10.41 -12.28
C LYS A 335 16.29 8.91 -12.59
N LEU A 336 16.01 8.06 -11.60
CA LEU A 336 15.78 6.61 -11.81
C LEU A 336 14.50 6.36 -12.64
N LEU A 337 13.40 7.08 -12.38
CA LEU A 337 12.19 7.06 -13.20
C LEU A 337 12.48 7.47 -14.65
N ALA A 338 13.19 8.57 -14.86
CA ALA A 338 13.54 9.03 -16.19
C ALA A 338 14.48 8.05 -16.92
N ALA A 339 15.36 7.36 -16.21
CA ALA A 339 16.18 6.28 -16.76
C ALA A 339 15.33 5.06 -17.18
N ALA A 340 14.39 4.61 -16.33
CA ALA A 340 13.50 3.48 -16.57
C ALA A 340 12.49 3.72 -17.72
N VAL A 341 12.04 4.96 -17.87
CA VAL A 341 11.23 5.41 -19.02
C VAL A 341 12.08 5.43 -20.30
N GLY A 342 13.33 5.88 -20.21
CA GLY A 342 14.34 5.74 -21.26
C GLY A 342 14.01 6.51 -22.53
N GLY A 343 13.40 5.81 -23.50
CA GLY A 343 12.84 6.35 -24.75
C GLY A 343 11.42 5.85 -25.04
N SER A 344 10.73 5.25 -24.07
CA SER A 344 9.34 4.80 -24.21
C SER A 344 8.30 5.92 -23.97
N ASP A 345 8.71 7.04 -23.36
CA ASP A 345 7.99 8.32 -23.37
C ASP A 345 9.03 9.45 -23.45
N THR A 346 8.64 10.61 -23.94
CA THR A 346 9.40 11.86 -23.92
C THR A 346 9.37 12.56 -22.55
N ARG A 347 8.37 12.26 -21.70
CA ARG A 347 8.10 12.95 -20.44
C ARG A 347 7.86 11.98 -19.28
N CYS A 348 8.09 12.45 -18.06
CA CYS A 348 7.87 11.70 -16.83
C CYS A 348 7.42 12.64 -15.70
N ARG A 349 6.67 12.12 -14.74
CA ARG A 349 5.97 12.92 -13.73
C ARG A 349 6.29 12.45 -12.31
N MET A 350 6.56 13.38 -11.42
CA MET A 350 6.58 13.14 -9.97
C MET A 350 5.34 13.76 -9.34
N ALA A 351 4.83 13.11 -8.31
CA ALA A 351 3.82 13.67 -7.41
C ALA A 351 4.19 13.41 -5.95
N TRP A 352 3.68 14.23 -5.05
CA TRP A 352 3.95 14.17 -3.61
C TRP A 352 2.66 14.41 -2.84
N LEU A 353 2.34 13.58 -1.84
CA LEU A 353 1.30 13.90 -0.87
C LEU A 353 1.84 14.87 0.18
N VAL A 354 1.07 15.91 0.51
CA VAL A 354 1.48 17.05 1.33
C VAL A 354 0.48 17.26 2.47
N ASP A 355 0.97 17.20 3.71
CA ASP A 355 0.22 17.51 4.94
C ASP A 355 0.08 19.03 5.14
N GLY A 356 -1.16 19.50 5.25
CA GLY A 356 -1.52 20.90 5.38
C GLY A 356 -1.45 21.45 6.80
N ARG A 357 -1.41 20.59 7.83
CA ARG A 357 -1.49 21.01 9.25
C ARG A 357 -0.48 22.09 9.62
N ARG A 358 0.72 22.06 9.02
CA ARG A 358 1.82 23.01 9.25
C ARG A 358 1.65 24.36 8.54
N ARG A 359 0.60 24.55 7.74
CA ARG A 359 0.31 25.76 6.96
C ARG A 359 -1.01 26.42 7.30
N LEU A 360 -1.82 25.81 8.17
CA LEU A 360 -3.04 26.43 8.70
C LEU A 360 -2.67 27.53 9.70
N ASP A 361 -3.20 28.73 9.48
CA ASP A 361 -3.02 29.91 10.31
C ASP A 361 -3.57 29.69 11.73
N PRO A 362 -2.75 29.81 12.79
CA PRO A 362 -3.21 29.66 14.17
C PRO A 362 -4.26 30.69 14.61
N ALA A 363 -4.43 31.82 13.90
CA ALA A 363 -5.51 32.77 14.17
C ALA A 363 -6.88 32.29 13.66
N LYS A 364 -6.91 31.38 12.68
CA LYS A 364 -8.15 30.78 12.13
C LYS A 364 -8.38 29.34 12.61
N TYR A 365 -7.31 28.56 12.81
CA TYR A 365 -7.37 27.15 13.15
C TYR A 365 -6.67 26.87 14.48
N ASN A 366 -7.38 26.32 15.47
CA ASN A 366 -6.78 25.96 16.75
C ASN A 366 -5.69 24.89 16.55
N LYS A 367 -4.43 25.26 16.82
CA LYS A 367 -3.25 24.42 16.59
C LYS A 367 -3.30 23.07 17.32
N THR A 368 -3.85 23.00 18.53
CA THR A 368 -4.02 21.75 19.27
C THR A 368 -5.06 20.87 18.60
N HIS A 369 -6.19 21.44 18.18
CA HIS A 369 -7.23 20.69 17.47
C HIS A 369 -6.71 20.14 16.13
N VAL A 370 -5.97 20.95 15.37
CA VAL A 370 -5.33 20.56 14.11
C VAL A 370 -4.29 19.45 14.29
N ASN A 371 -3.43 19.55 15.31
CA ASN A 371 -2.44 18.51 15.62
C ASN A 371 -3.11 17.19 16.04
N ASN A 372 -4.22 17.26 16.76
CA ASN A 372 -4.95 16.10 17.27
C ASN A 372 -5.99 15.57 16.27
N TYR A 373 -6.20 16.24 15.14
CA TYR A 373 -7.19 15.87 14.12
C TYR A 373 -6.70 14.70 13.28
N LEU A 374 -7.43 13.59 13.37
CA LEU A 374 -7.08 12.33 12.70
C LEU A 374 -7.51 12.28 11.23
N GLY A 375 -8.56 13.03 10.85
CA GLY A 375 -9.07 13.07 9.49
C GLY A 375 -8.10 13.71 8.49
N ASN A 376 -8.53 13.80 7.24
CA ASN A 376 -7.65 14.20 6.15
C ASN A 376 -7.36 15.70 6.16
N VAL A 377 -6.07 16.06 6.17
CA VAL A 377 -5.56 17.41 5.87
C VAL A 377 -4.49 17.29 4.79
N VAL A 378 -4.79 16.55 3.72
CA VAL A 378 -3.85 16.18 2.66
C VAL A 378 -4.24 16.80 1.32
N THR A 379 -3.24 17.28 0.58
CA THR A 379 -3.33 17.58 -0.85
C THR A 379 -2.22 16.82 -1.57
N TYR A 380 -2.16 16.91 -2.90
CA TYR A 380 -0.99 16.48 -3.65
C TYR A 380 -0.38 17.65 -4.43
N ALA A 381 0.94 17.60 -4.61
CA ALA A 381 1.69 18.36 -5.61
C ALA A 381 2.03 17.44 -6.78
N SER A 382 2.15 17.96 -8.01
CA SER A 382 2.81 17.22 -9.09
C SER A 382 3.59 18.11 -10.04
N ARG A 383 4.63 17.56 -10.66
CA ARG A 383 5.38 18.21 -11.73
C ARG A 383 5.79 17.18 -12.76
N GLU A 384 5.65 17.57 -14.03
CA GLU A 384 6.05 16.78 -15.17
C GLU A 384 7.17 17.48 -15.93
N ALA A 385 8.17 16.71 -16.35
CA ALA A 385 9.34 17.21 -17.06
C ALA A 385 9.71 16.28 -18.21
N ALA A 386 10.49 16.79 -19.17
CA ALA A 386 11.06 15.97 -20.22
C ALA A 386 12.09 14.98 -19.63
N VAL A 387 12.03 13.72 -20.06
CA VAL A 387 12.92 12.64 -19.63
C VAL A 387 14.39 13.03 -19.86
N HIS A 388 14.69 13.65 -20.99
CA HIS A 388 16.03 14.17 -21.28
C HIS A 388 16.52 15.14 -20.20
N THR A 389 15.73 16.19 -19.89
CA THR A 389 16.07 17.22 -18.89
C THR A 389 16.33 16.62 -17.52
N VAL A 390 15.46 15.71 -17.05
CA VAL A 390 15.65 15.06 -15.74
C VAL A 390 16.91 14.19 -15.72
N ARG A 391 17.23 13.49 -16.82
CA ARG A 391 18.44 12.68 -16.92
C ARG A 391 19.71 13.52 -16.95
N THR A 392 19.77 14.61 -17.73
CA THR A 392 20.99 15.41 -17.91
C THR A 392 21.22 16.47 -16.83
N ALA A 393 20.18 16.99 -16.19
CA ALA A 393 20.34 18.04 -15.17
C ALA A 393 21.05 17.54 -13.89
N PRO A 394 21.87 18.39 -13.23
CA PRO A 394 22.38 18.17 -11.87
C PRO A 394 21.30 17.74 -10.87
N LEU A 395 21.68 16.96 -9.86
CA LEU A 395 20.73 16.50 -8.82
C LEU A 395 20.11 17.67 -8.05
N ALA A 396 20.87 18.74 -7.81
CA ALA A 396 20.39 19.96 -7.17
C ALA A 396 19.29 20.69 -7.96
N ASP A 397 19.33 20.64 -9.30
CA ASP A 397 18.33 21.28 -10.17
C ASP A 397 17.03 20.48 -10.15
N VAL A 398 17.12 19.15 -10.26
CA VAL A 398 15.96 18.25 -10.12
C VAL A 398 15.36 18.35 -8.71
N ALA A 399 16.19 18.52 -7.67
CA ALA A 399 15.73 18.80 -6.30
C ALA A 399 15.12 20.20 -6.14
N THR A 400 15.47 21.17 -6.99
CA THR A 400 14.84 22.50 -7.06
C THR A 400 13.47 22.40 -7.73
N MET A 401 13.36 21.64 -8.83
CA MET A 401 12.09 21.34 -9.51
C MET A 401 11.07 20.67 -8.58
N ALA A 402 11.53 19.72 -7.76
CA ALA A 402 10.72 19.07 -6.73
C ALA A 402 10.28 20.04 -5.63
N ALA A 403 11.21 20.83 -5.08
CA ALA A 403 10.91 21.82 -4.04
C ALA A 403 9.89 22.87 -4.51
N ALA A 404 10.05 23.39 -5.72
CA ALA A 404 9.13 24.38 -6.30
C ALA A 404 7.71 23.81 -6.48
N ALA A 405 7.59 22.56 -6.93
CA ALA A 405 6.29 21.89 -7.07
C ALA A 405 5.58 21.67 -5.73
N ILE A 406 6.32 21.27 -4.69
CA ILE A 406 5.77 21.12 -3.33
C ILE A 406 5.37 22.49 -2.75
N ALA A 407 6.19 23.52 -2.95
CA ALA A 407 5.92 24.88 -2.45
C ALA A 407 4.63 25.50 -3.02
N GLU A 408 4.32 25.24 -4.30
CA GLU A 408 3.14 25.75 -5.00
C GLU A 408 1.80 25.40 -4.33
N VAL A 409 1.72 24.21 -3.70
CA VAL A 409 0.53 23.72 -2.98
C VAL A 409 0.66 23.82 -1.46
N PHE A 410 1.87 23.99 -0.92
CA PHE A 410 2.14 23.98 0.52
C PHE A 410 1.88 25.36 1.17
N ARG A 411 0.63 25.83 1.04
CA ARG A 411 0.06 27.11 1.49
C ARG A 411 -1.35 26.88 2.07
N GLN A 412 -1.88 27.76 2.91
CA GLN A 412 -3.20 27.55 3.54
C GLN A 412 -4.32 27.45 2.51
N GLU A 413 -4.32 28.39 1.56
CA GLU A 413 -5.48 28.65 0.71
C GLU A 413 -5.78 27.42 -0.14
N ARG A 414 -4.77 26.64 -0.53
CA ARG A 414 -4.91 25.37 -1.24
C ARG A 414 -5.89 24.40 -0.55
N TYR A 415 -5.87 24.33 0.78
CA TYR A 415 -6.77 23.43 1.53
C TYR A 415 -8.18 24.02 1.63
N GLU A 416 -8.32 25.35 1.68
CA GLU A 416 -9.63 26.00 1.58
C GLU A 416 -10.22 25.87 0.16
N GLU A 417 -9.39 26.00 -0.87
CA GLU A 417 -9.76 25.78 -2.27
C GLU A 417 -10.20 24.33 -2.50
N LEU A 418 -9.55 23.33 -1.90
CA LEU A 418 -10.01 21.93 -1.95
C LEU A 418 -11.35 21.71 -1.27
N VAL A 419 -11.56 22.28 -0.07
CA VAL A 419 -12.83 22.21 0.66
C VAL A 419 -13.97 22.79 -0.19
N ASP A 420 -13.74 23.95 -0.82
CA ASP A 420 -14.70 24.64 -1.68
C ASP A 420 -14.93 23.93 -3.02
N TRP A 421 -13.87 23.41 -3.65
CA TRP A 421 -13.92 22.68 -4.91
C TRP A 421 -14.72 21.39 -4.79
N MET A 422 -14.53 20.66 -3.68
CA MET A 422 -15.29 19.47 -3.33
C MET A 422 -16.72 19.82 -2.90
N GLU A 423 -16.96 20.94 -2.19
CA GLU A 423 -18.33 21.38 -1.87
C GLU A 423 -19.18 21.53 -3.14
N ALA A 424 -18.60 22.11 -4.19
CA ALA A 424 -19.22 22.27 -5.49
C ALA A 424 -19.31 20.97 -6.33
N ARG A 425 -18.67 19.86 -5.92
CA ARG A 425 -18.53 18.63 -6.73
C ARG A 425 -18.95 17.32 -6.04
N LYS A 426 -19.29 17.36 -4.74
CA LYS A 426 -19.78 16.21 -3.97
C LYS A 426 -21.13 15.67 -4.46
N GLY A 427 -21.84 16.39 -5.34
CA GLY A 427 -23.02 15.86 -6.04
C GLY A 427 -22.77 14.54 -6.78
N VAL A 428 -21.52 14.26 -7.20
CA VAL A 428 -21.14 12.98 -7.84
C VAL A 428 -21.41 11.75 -6.96
N PHE A 429 -21.40 11.92 -5.63
CA PHE A 429 -21.61 10.79 -4.72
C PHE A 429 -23.06 10.27 -4.79
N ALA A 430 -24.04 11.12 -5.09
CA ALA A 430 -25.42 10.70 -5.33
C ALA A 430 -25.59 9.84 -6.59
N GLU A 431 -24.66 9.96 -7.55
CA GLU A 431 -24.55 9.11 -8.73
C GLU A 431 -23.78 7.80 -8.45
N GLY A 432 -23.31 7.58 -7.21
CA GLY A 432 -22.44 6.48 -6.82
C GLY A 432 -20.97 6.63 -7.25
N GLY A 433 -20.60 7.76 -7.85
CA GLY A 433 -19.23 8.07 -8.26
C GLY A 433 -18.39 8.70 -7.14
N LYS A 434 -17.10 8.89 -7.40
CA LYS A 434 -16.18 9.65 -6.53
C LYS A 434 -15.13 10.39 -7.35
N TRP A 435 -14.31 11.20 -6.69
CA TRP A 435 -13.12 11.84 -7.28
C TRP A 435 -11.84 11.06 -6.94
N THR A 436 -10.77 11.32 -7.69
CA THR A 436 -9.38 10.91 -7.42
C THR A 436 -8.43 11.83 -8.18
N GLU A 437 -7.15 11.80 -7.83
CA GLU A 437 -6.07 12.52 -8.47
C GLU A 437 -5.84 12.01 -9.91
N ALA A 438 -5.77 12.91 -10.88
CA ALA A 438 -5.50 12.56 -12.28
C ALA A 438 -4.15 11.83 -12.45
N VAL A 439 -3.17 12.15 -11.60
CA VAL A 439 -1.87 11.46 -11.55
C VAL A 439 -1.96 10.03 -11.00
N GLY A 440 -3.00 9.68 -10.25
CA GLY A 440 -3.21 8.32 -9.75
C GLY A 440 -3.64 7.34 -10.85
N LEU A 441 -4.41 7.80 -11.86
CA LEU A 441 -4.96 6.92 -12.90
C LEU A 441 -3.87 6.18 -13.69
N GLY A 442 -2.73 6.82 -13.95
CA GLY A 442 -1.64 6.24 -14.77
C GLY A 442 -1.93 6.25 -16.27
N THR A 443 -2.75 7.19 -16.76
CA THR A 443 -3.19 7.32 -18.16
C THR A 443 -2.48 8.43 -18.95
N GLY A 444 -1.55 9.16 -18.31
CA GLY A 444 -0.65 10.12 -18.94
C GLY A 444 0.82 9.67 -18.86
N SER A 445 1.76 10.61 -18.93
CA SER A 445 3.18 10.30 -18.83
C SER A 445 3.53 9.51 -17.55
N PRO A 446 4.46 8.54 -17.62
CA PRO A 446 4.83 7.67 -16.49
C PRO A 446 5.09 8.46 -15.21
N ALA A 447 4.27 8.17 -14.20
CA ALA A 447 4.21 8.89 -12.94
C ALA A 447 4.62 8.05 -11.73
N LEU A 448 5.33 8.69 -10.79
CA LEU A 448 5.60 8.16 -9.46
C LEU A 448 5.01 9.09 -8.38
N VAL A 449 4.19 8.55 -7.49
CA VAL A 449 3.61 9.26 -6.34
C VAL A 449 4.42 8.96 -5.07
N VAL A 450 4.94 9.98 -4.40
CA VAL A 450 5.72 9.86 -3.16
C VAL A 450 4.87 10.21 -1.94
N SER A 451 4.73 9.27 -1.02
CA SER A 451 4.01 9.43 0.25
C SER A 451 4.99 9.50 1.42
N ALA A 452 5.31 10.71 1.87
CA ALA A 452 6.35 10.95 2.85
C ALA A 452 5.83 10.95 4.30
N PHE A 453 5.93 9.80 4.97
CA PHE A 453 5.62 9.63 6.39
C PHE A 453 6.78 10.03 7.32
N VAL A 454 7.94 10.44 6.77
CA VAL A 454 9.11 10.94 7.51
C VAL A 454 8.82 12.04 8.57
N PRO A 455 7.79 12.92 8.44
CA PRO A 455 7.41 13.84 9.51
C PRO A 455 6.81 13.16 10.75
N PHE A 456 6.21 11.97 10.59
CA PHE A 456 5.50 11.24 11.63
C PHE A 456 6.40 10.12 12.17
N ARG A 457 6.92 10.30 13.39
CA ARG A 457 7.69 9.27 14.09
C ARG A 457 6.71 8.28 14.73
N VAL A 458 7.02 6.98 14.64
CA VAL A 458 6.26 5.92 15.31
C VAL A 458 7.18 5.23 16.31
N GLU A 459 6.82 5.24 17.60
CA GLU A 459 7.61 4.54 18.62
C GLU A 459 7.35 3.03 18.57
N GLY A 460 6.07 2.66 18.47
CA GLY A 460 5.59 1.28 18.40
C GLY A 460 5.79 0.43 19.67
N ASP A 461 6.60 0.85 20.64
CA ASP A 461 6.80 0.10 21.89
C ASP A 461 5.64 0.32 22.87
N PHE A 462 4.70 -0.62 22.90
CA PHE A 462 3.56 -0.64 23.81
C PHE A 462 3.81 -1.52 25.06
N GLY A 463 5.07 -1.60 25.51
CA GLY A 463 5.48 -2.41 26.68
C GLY A 463 5.97 -3.81 26.32
N PHE A 464 6.20 -4.09 25.03
CA PHE A 464 6.65 -5.40 24.52
C PHE A 464 7.89 -5.30 23.62
N GLY A 465 8.53 -4.12 23.56
CA GLY A 465 9.67 -3.84 22.71
C GLY A 465 9.29 -3.12 21.42
N ARG A 466 10.25 -2.38 20.85
CA ARG A 466 10.10 -1.66 19.59
C ARG A 466 9.92 -2.62 18.40
N PRO A 467 9.14 -2.23 17.36
CA PRO A 467 9.14 -2.94 16.09
C PRO A 467 10.51 -2.80 15.41
N ARG A 468 10.82 -3.69 14.48
CA ARG A 468 11.97 -3.57 13.56
C ARG A 468 11.57 -2.97 12.20
N LEU A 469 10.33 -3.21 11.79
CA LEU A 469 9.75 -2.77 10.53
C LEU A 469 8.42 -2.08 10.83
N VAL A 470 8.22 -0.88 10.28
CA VAL A 470 6.91 -0.22 10.21
C VAL A 470 6.66 0.28 8.79
N MET A 471 5.44 0.12 8.29
CA MET A 471 5.08 0.56 6.94
C MET A 471 3.55 0.77 6.77
N PRO A 472 3.12 1.93 6.26
CA PRO A 472 1.79 2.09 5.65
C PRO A 472 1.65 1.19 4.42
N TRP A 473 0.44 0.67 4.19
CA TRP A 473 0.14 -0.22 3.08
C TRP A 473 -1.26 0.03 2.51
N VAL A 474 -1.34 0.07 1.18
CA VAL A 474 -2.59 0.03 0.42
C VAL A 474 -2.56 -1.21 -0.47
N ARG A 475 -3.67 -1.96 -0.52
CA ARG A 475 -3.78 -3.16 -1.37
C ARG A 475 -3.77 -2.77 -2.86
N PRO A 476 -3.40 -3.70 -3.78
CA PRO A 476 -3.40 -3.42 -5.22
C PRO A 476 -4.75 -2.88 -5.70
N GLY A 477 -4.74 -1.67 -6.27
CA GLY A 477 -5.85 -1.11 -7.03
C GLY A 477 -5.65 -1.28 -8.53
N ARG A 478 -6.55 -0.69 -9.33
CA ARG A 478 -6.37 -0.53 -10.80
C ARG A 478 -5.75 0.81 -11.21
N LEU A 479 -5.30 1.61 -10.24
CA LEU A 479 -4.48 2.80 -10.47
C LEU A 479 -3.14 2.37 -11.11
N GLY A 480 -2.77 3.00 -12.22
CA GLY A 480 -1.63 2.57 -13.05
C GLY A 480 -0.26 3.10 -12.63
N SER A 481 -0.22 4.22 -11.90
CA SER A 481 1.01 4.90 -11.54
C SER A 481 1.83 4.15 -10.49
N ALA A 482 3.15 4.32 -10.53
CA ALA A 482 4.02 3.85 -9.47
C ALA A 482 3.79 4.68 -8.18
N ALA A 483 4.05 4.08 -7.02
CA ALA A 483 3.95 4.73 -5.72
C ALA A 483 5.10 4.34 -4.79
N MET A 484 5.64 5.29 -4.03
CA MET A 484 6.72 5.07 -3.06
C MET A 484 6.38 5.72 -1.72
N THR A 485 6.19 4.89 -0.69
CA THR A 485 5.97 5.32 0.70
C THR A 485 7.31 5.35 1.42
N VAL A 486 7.63 6.47 2.07
CA VAL A 486 8.91 6.69 2.77
C VAL A 486 8.64 7.01 4.23
N ILE A 487 9.10 6.16 5.16
CA ILE A 487 8.92 6.31 6.61
C ILE A 487 10.27 6.15 7.34
N ARG A 488 10.38 6.62 8.58
CA ARG A 488 11.59 6.41 9.39
C ARG A 488 11.70 4.95 9.83
N SER A 489 12.93 4.44 9.89
CA SER A 489 13.22 3.19 10.58
C SER A 489 12.94 3.32 12.09
N PRO A 490 12.29 2.33 12.73
CA PRO A 490 12.15 2.26 14.19
C PRO A 490 13.49 2.15 14.93
N ALA A 491 14.58 1.79 14.24
CA ALA A 491 15.92 1.62 14.82
C ALA A 491 16.50 2.92 15.39
N GLY A 492 16.01 4.10 14.98
CA GLY A 492 16.44 5.39 15.51
C GLY A 492 17.80 5.91 14.98
N ASP A 493 18.52 5.08 14.22
CA ASP A 493 19.78 5.37 13.52
C ASP A 493 19.69 6.47 12.42
N GLY A 494 18.48 6.89 12.08
CA GLY A 494 18.20 7.90 11.04
C GLY A 494 17.93 7.32 9.65
N SER A 495 18.06 6.00 9.46
CA SER A 495 17.69 5.30 8.22
C SER A 495 16.19 5.38 7.93
N TRP A 496 15.83 5.22 6.67
CA TRP A 496 14.45 5.21 6.20
C TRP A 496 14.05 3.84 5.66
N LEU A 497 12.80 3.45 5.91
CA LEU A 497 12.15 2.31 5.29
C LEU A 497 11.31 2.81 4.11
N VAL A 498 11.42 2.13 2.98
CA VAL A 498 10.78 2.52 1.73
C VAL A 498 10.01 1.34 1.15
N THR A 499 8.69 1.48 1.01
CA THR A 499 7.84 0.52 0.30
C THR A 499 7.46 1.12 -1.05
N ALA A 500 7.88 0.48 -2.14
CA ALA A 500 7.68 0.98 -3.50
C ALA A 500 6.90 -0.03 -4.36
N ARG A 501 5.75 0.39 -4.90
CA ARG A 501 4.97 -0.30 -5.93
C ARG A 501 5.34 0.28 -7.29
N MET A 502 5.96 -0.50 -8.17
CA MET A 502 6.62 0.00 -9.37
C MET A 502 6.42 -0.95 -10.55
N TRP A 503 6.47 -0.42 -11.79
CA TRP A 503 6.63 -1.29 -12.96
C TRP A 503 7.96 -2.03 -12.91
N PRO A 504 8.10 -3.25 -13.47
CA PRO A 504 9.33 -4.04 -13.38
C PRO A 504 10.58 -3.26 -13.80
N ARG A 505 10.56 -2.58 -14.96
CA ARG A 505 11.68 -1.72 -15.43
C ARG A 505 12.13 -0.64 -14.44
N LEU A 506 11.23 -0.16 -13.58
CA LEU A 506 11.56 0.83 -12.55
C LEU A 506 12.10 0.15 -11.28
N ALA A 507 11.64 -1.06 -10.95
CA ALA A 507 12.30 -1.89 -9.95
C ALA A 507 13.72 -2.26 -10.40
N ASP A 508 13.89 -2.74 -11.64
CA ASP A 508 15.19 -3.05 -12.25
C ASP A 508 16.15 -1.85 -12.19
N ALA A 509 15.65 -0.63 -12.49
CA ALA A 509 16.44 0.59 -12.43
C ALA A 509 16.78 1.08 -11.00
N VAL A 510 15.99 0.69 -9.98
CA VAL A 510 16.26 0.96 -8.56
C VAL A 510 17.21 -0.09 -7.99
N ASP A 511 17.01 -1.36 -8.32
CA ASP A 511 17.83 -2.50 -7.88
C ASP A 511 19.24 -2.46 -8.53
N ALA A 512 19.38 -1.82 -9.70
CA ALA A 512 20.65 -1.56 -10.40
C ALA A 512 21.21 -0.13 -10.22
N ASP A 513 20.73 0.63 -9.22
CA ASP A 513 21.26 1.96 -8.89
C ASP A 513 22.75 1.89 -8.50
N PRO A 514 23.68 2.54 -9.23
CA PRO A 514 25.11 2.48 -8.91
C PRO A 514 25.46 3.20 -7.61
N ASP A 515 24.62 4.12 -7.12
CA ASP A 515 24.77 4.72 -5.78
C ASP A 515 24.28 3.79 -4.66
N ALA A 516 23.65 2.66 -4.99
CA ALA A 516 23.12 1.63 -4.08
C ALA A 516 22.28 2.20 -2.92
N VAL A 517 21.50 3.26 -3.18
CA VAL A 517 20.71 3.98 -2.18
C VAL A 517 19.63 3.08 -1.58
N PHE A 518 18.94 2.33 -2.42
CA PHE A 518 17.81 1.47 -2.06
C PHE A 518 18.27 0.03 -1.81
N LYS A 519 18.73 -0.26 -0.59
CA LYS A 519 19.23 -1.60 -0.24
C LYS A 519 18.05 -2.50 0.13
N PRO A 520 17.89 -3.70 -0.46
CA PRO A 520 16.78 -4.59 -0.15
C PRO A 520 16.63 -4.83 1.36
N ALA A 521 15.40 -4.69 1.86
CA ALA A 521 15.07 -4.92 3.25
C ALA A 521 15.02 -6.43 3.54
N THR A 522 16.17 -7.03 3.85
CA THR A 522 16.26 -8.45 4.21
C THR A 522 15.98 -8.68 5.70
N ALA A 523 15.64 -9.91 6.09
CA ALA A 523 15.49 -10.30 7.50
C ALA A 523 16.78 -10.05 8.31
N GLU A 524 17.96 -10.21 7.69
CA GLU A 524 19.25 -9.86 8.29
C GLU A 524 19.40 -8.34 8.51
N ARG A 525 19.09 -7.51 7.50
CA ARG A 525 19.16 -6.04 7.61
C ARG A 525 18.14 -5.46 8.61
N LEU A 526 16.98 -6.11 8.76
CA LEU A 526 15.96 -5.74 9.74
C LEU A 526 16.22 -6.30 11.16
N GLY A 527 17.27 -7.12 11.36
CA GLY A 527 17.59 -7.70 12.66
C GLY A 527 16.59 -8.76 13.14
N PHE A 528 16.02 -9.53 12.20
CA PHE A 528 15.19 -10.72 12.45
C PHE A 528 15.95 -12.04 12.27
N ALA A 529 17.03 -12.05 11.48
CA ALA A 529 17.95 -13.19 11.45
C ALA A 529 18.78 -13.27 12.75
N ALA A 530 19.19 -14.48 13.14
CA ALA A 530 20.17 -14.65 14.19
C ALA A 530 21.51 -13.99 13.80
N PRO A 531 22.29 -13.43 14.75
CA PRO A 531 23.66 -13.03 14.47
C PRO A 531 24.43 -14.24 13.95
N ARG A 532 25.07 -14.10 12.78
CA ARG A 532 26.00 -15.13 12.30
C ARG A 532 27.08 -15.28 13.37
N CYS A 533 27.15 -16.43 14.01
CA CYS A 533 28.32 -16.76 14.84
C CYS A 533 29.53 -16.72 13.91
N CYS A 534 30.48 -15.83 14.18
CA CYS A 534 31.73 -15.84 13.44
C CYS A 534 32.37 -17.21 13.59
N GLU A 535 32.67 -17.86 12.47
CA GLU A 535 33.50 -19.06 12.46
C GLU A 535 34.90 -18.65 12.92
N LEU A 536 35.13 -18.73 14.23
CA LEU A 536 36.44 -18.60 14.84
C LEU A 536 37.28 -19.80 14.38
N GLY A 537 37.95 -19.60 13.24
CA GLY A 537 38.66 -20.65 12.53
C GLY A 537 39.63 -21.38 13.46
N ALA A 538 39.39 -22.67 13.66
CA ALA A 538 40.17 -23.53 14.53
C ALA A 538 41.53 -23.91 13.88
N THR A 539 42.37 -22.92 13.60
CA THR A 539 43.75 -23.09 13.11
C THR A 539 44.71 -23.38 14.28
N GLY A 540 44.39 -24.43 15.05
CA GLY A 540 45.18 -24.93 16.17
C GLY A 540 46.54 -25.49 15.72
N THR A 541 47.49 -24.60 15.46
CA THR A 541 48.87 -24.93 15.04
C THR A 541 49.79 -24.98 16.26
N ALA A 542 49.75 -26.10 16.97
CA ALA A 542 50.66 -26.37 18.07
C ALA A 542 52.09 -26.61 17.54
N GLN A 543 52.95 -25.59 17.61
CA GLN A 543 54.39 -25.75 17.39
C GLN A 543 55.10 -26.13 18.68
N HIS A 544 55.91 -27.18 18.63
CA HIS A 544 56.74 -27.61 19.76
C HIS A 544 57.88 -26.61 20.03
N ALA A 545 57.94 -26.09 21.25
CA ALA A 545 59.18 -25.53 21.79
C ALA A 545 60.10 -26.68 22.23
N VAL A 546 61.14 -26.96 21.45
CA VAL A 546 62.18 -27.93 21.82
C VAL A 546 63.11 -27.28 22.85
N SER A 547 63.17 -27.85 24.05
CA SER A 547 64.18 -27.46 25.04
C SER A 547 65.55 -28.00 24.64
N ARG A 548 66.59 -27.18 24.83
CA ARG A 548 67.99 -27.63 24.92
C ARG A 548 68.64 -27.04 26.17
N MET A 549 69.03 -27.92 27.08
CA MET A 549 70.46 -28.09 27.34
C MET A 549 71.01 -29.05 26.28
#